data_AF-A0AAX6E2I5-F1
#
_entry.id   AF-A0AAX6E2I5-F1
#
_cell.length_a   1.000
_cell.length_b   1.000
_cell.length_c   1.000
_cell.angle_alpha   90.00
_cell.angle_beta   90.00
_cell.angle_gamma   90.00
#
_symmetry.space_group_name_H-M   'P 1'
#
loop_
_entity.id
_entity.type
_entity.pdbx_description
1 polymer ?
#
loop_
_entity_poly.entity_id
_entity_poly.type
_entity_poly.pdbx_seq_one_letter_code
_entity_poly.pdbx_strand_id
1 'polypeptide(L)'
;MEEERKKKLYGWGAAVVIFVVLMIVTPAIPQSQEYHDFADHRCLFLGIPNTLNVISNFPFLVVGIVGLILCYHGNYFRLSLQGELWGWSIFFLGVAAVAFGSSYYHLKPNDARLVWDRLPMTIAVTSIMAIFIIERIDEKTGTTSIIPLVVAGILSILYWRQAYHFFDDLRPYALVQFVPCIVIPLMAILMPPMYTHSSYWLWAAGKSFRHQIPCE
;
A
#
# COMPACT_ATOMS: atom_id res chain seq x y z
N MET A 1 25.21 18.01 3.38
CA MET A 1 24.93 16.77 4.14
C MET A 1 24.12 17.01 5.41
N GLU A 2 24.56 17.87 6.34
CA GLU A 2 23.83 18.06 7.62
C GLU A 2 22.46 18.74 7.46
N GLU A 3 22.37 19.76 6.60
CA GLU A 3 21.10 20.47 6.33
C GLU A 3 20.06 19.56 5.66
N GLU A 4 20.49 18.71 4.74
CA GLU A 4 19.62 17.73 4.07
C GLU A 4 19.12 16.66 5.04
N ARG A 5 19.99 16.18 5.93
CA ARG A 5 19.60 15.29 7.03
C ARG A 5 18.57 15.94 7.96
N LYS A 6 18.74 17.24 8.27
CA LYS A 6 17.76 18.01 9.07
C LYS A 6 16.40 18.11 8.36
N LYS A 7 16.38 18.42 7.06
CA LYS A 7 15.14 18.45 6.25
C LYS A 7 14.40 17.10 6.27
N LYS A 8 15.13 15.99 6.09
CA LYS A 8 14.56 14.63 6.18
C LYS A 8 13.99 14.34 7.56
N LEU A 9 14.73 14.66 8.62
CA LEU A 9 14.27 14.49 10.00
C LEU A 9 13.02 15.33 10.30
N TYR A 10 12.96 16.58 9.83
CA TYR A 10 11.77 17.41 9.96
C TYR A 10 10.58 16.85 9.19
N GLY A 11 10.79 16.26 8.00
CA GLY A 11 9.72 15.59 7.25
C GLY A 11 9.11 14.41 8.03
N TRP A 12 9.95 13.52 8.56
CA TRP A 12 9.49 12.41 9.41
C TRP A 12 8.84 12.91 10.70
N GLY A 13 9.42 13.91 11.35
CA GLY A 13 8.85 14.54 12.55
C GLY A 13 7.48 15.15 12.29
N ALA A 14 7.33 15.88 11.19
CA ALA A 14 6.05 16.47 10.79
C ALA A 14 4.99 15.39 10.53
N ALA A 15 5.35 14.29 9.86
CA ALA A 15 4.43 13.17 9.64
C ALA A 15 3.94 12.55 10.96
N VAL A 16 4.84 12.35 11.94
CA VAL A 16 4.47 11.85 13.27
C VAL A 16 3.59 12.85 14.02
N VAL A 17 3.90 14.14 13.98
CA VAL A 17 3.07 15.18 14.62
C VAL A 17 1.67 15.23 14.01
N ILE A 18 1.57 15.22 12.67
CA ILE A 18 0.28 15.19 11.97
C ILE A 18 -0.51 13.95 12.38
N PHE A 19 0.13 12.78 12.43
CA PHE A 19 -0.51 11.55 12.90
C PHE A 19 -1.06 11.70 14.32
N VAL A 20 -0.27 12.19 15.27
CA VAL A 20 -0.70 12.38 16.67
C VAL A 20 -1.85 13.39 16.77
N VAL A 21 -1.76 14.52 16.07
CA VAL A 21 -2.83 15.54 16.04
C VAL A 21 -4.12 14.93 15.49
N LEU A 22 -4.07 14.17 14.40
CA LEU A 22 -5.24 13.49 13.85
C LEU A 22 -5.86 12.51 14.86
N MET A 23 -5.05 11.75 15.59
CA MET A 23 -5.53 10.82 16.62
C MET A 23 -6.17 11.52 17.82
N ILE A 24 -5.78 12.75 18.15
CA ILE A 24 -6.36 13.55 19.25
C ILE A 24 -7.64 14.26 18.80
N VAL A 25 -7.64 14.84 17.60
CA VAL A 25 -8.72 15.74 17.13
C VAL A 25 -9.93 14.97 16.59
N THR A 26 -9.71 13.80 15.99
CA THR A 26 -10.80 12.99 15.44
C THR A 26 -11.35 12.03 16.50
N PRO A 27 -12.65 11.70 16.49
CA PRO A 27 -13.16 10.62 17.32
C PRO A 27 -12.67 9.26 16.80
N ALA A 28 -12.56 8.27 17.70
CA ALA A 28 -12.26 6.89 17.32
C ALA A 28 -13.29 6.37 16.32
N ILE A 29 -12.83 5.62 15.31
CA ILE A 29 -13.70 5.05 14.28
C ILE A 29 -13.85 3.54 14.55
N PRO A 30 -14.99 3.10 15.11
CA PRO A 30 -15.23 1.68 15.37
C PRO A 30 -15.41 0.88 14.09
N GLN A 31 -15.12 -0.42 14.17
CA GLN A 31 -15.38 -1.36 13.10
C GLN A 31 -16.88 -1.62 13.00
N SER A 32 -17.55 -1.01 12.02
CA SER A 32 -18.95 -1.35 11.74
C SER A 32 -19.05 -2.83 11.35
N GLN A 33 -19.99 -3.54 11.99
CA GLN A 33 -20.29 -4.94 11.67
C GLN A 33 -21.04 -5.07 10.33
N GLU A 34 -21.75 -4.02 9.92
CA GLU A 34 -22.36 -3.92 8.58
C GLU A 34 -21.31 -3.98 7.47
N TYR A 35 -20.02 -3.76 7.79
CA TYR A 35 -18.93 -3.95 6.83
C TYR A 35 -18.89 -5.38 6.25
N HIS A 36 -19.37 -6.38 7.00
CA HIS A 36 -19.42 -7.75 6.53
C HIS A 36 -20.53 -7.99 5.48
N ASP A 37 -21.53 -7.13 5.43
CA ASP A 37 -22.64 -7.21 4.47
C ASP A 37 -22.25 -6.72 3.06
N PHE A 38 -21.07 -6.12 2.91
CA PHE A 38 -20.49 -5.85 1.58
C PHE A 38 -20.04 -7.13 0.84
N ALA A 39 -20.01 -8.28 1.53
CA ALA A 39 -19.77 -9.56 0.86
C ALA A 39 -20.99 -9.96 0.02
N ASP A 40 -20.75 -10.41 -1.21
CA ASP A 40 -21.78 -10.96 -2.09
C ASP A 40 -22.55 -12.08 -1.39
N HIS A 41 -23.87 -12.13 -1.51
CA HIS A 41 -24.66 -13.21 -0.88
C HIS A 41 -24.92 -14.39 -1.81
N ARG A 42 -24.43 -14.34 -3.05
CA ARG A 42 -24.71 -15.37 -4.05
C ARG A 42 -23.76 -16.56 -3.92
N CYS A 43 -24.33 -17.75 -4.10
CA CYS A 43 -23.61 -19.01 -4.20
C CYS A 43 -23.78 -19.54 -5.62
N LEU A 44 -22.98 -19.01 -6.56
CA LEU A 44 -23.15 -19.22 -8.00
C LEU A 44 -22.36 -20.42 -8.54
N PHE A 45 -21.28 -20.83 -7.86
CA PHE A 45 -20.35 -21.85 -8.37
C PHE A 45 -20.01 -22.87 -7.28
N LEU A 46 -20.22 -24.16 -7.56
CA LEU A 46 -19.74 -25.31 -6.76
C LEU A 46 -20.02 -25.25 -5.24
N GLY A 47 -21.02 -24.50 -4.79
CA GLY A 47 -21.32 -24.34 -3.35
C GLY A 47 -20.41 -23.35 -2.61
N ILE A 48 -19.61 -22.55 -3.31
CA ILE A 48 -18.72 -21.55 -2.71
C ILE A 48 -19.54 -20.33 -2.26
N PRO A 49 -19.60 -20.00 -0.96
CA PRO A 49 -20.30 -18.81 -0.48
C PRO A 49 -19.60 -17.55 -0.99
N ASN A 50 -20.39 -16.50 -1.25
CA ASN A 50 -19.90 -15.18 -1.67
C ASN A 50 -19.00 -15.29 -2.93
N THR A 51 -19.46 -16.09 -3.89
CA THR A 51 -18.66 -16.65 -4.98
C THR A 51 -17.90 -15.57 -5.74
N LEU A 52 -18.56 -14.46 -6.06
CA LEU A 52 -17.95 -13.43 -6.90
C LEU A 52 -16.78 -12.74 -6.20
N ASN A 53 -16.88 -12.46 -4.89
CA ASN A 53 -15.77 -11.91 -4.14
C ASN A 53 -14.57 -12.87 -4.11
N VAL A 54 -14.82 -14.17 -3.90
CA VAL A 54 -13.74 -15.18 -3.84
C VAL A 54 -13.06 -15.33 -5.20
N ILE A 55 -13.82 -15.43 -6.29
CA ILE A 55 -13.25 -15.62 -7.63
C ILE A 55 -12.54 -14.35 -8.12
N SER A 56 -13.09 -13.17 -7.82
CA SER A 56 -12.47 -11.90 -8.21
C SER A 56 -11.09 -11.65 -7.59
N ASN A 57 -10.68 -12.48 -6.62
CA ASN A 57 -9.36 -12.42 -6.01
C ASN A 57 -8.26 -13.11 -6.82
N PHE A 58 -8.62 -14.03 -7.72
CA PHE A 58 -7.65 -14.79 -8.54
C PHE A 58 -6.75 -13.89 -9.41
N PRO A 59 -7.25 -12.82 -10.07
CA PRO A 59 -6.40 -11.88 -10.79
C PRO A 59 -5.25 -11.28 -9.96
N PHE A 60 -5.43 -11.02 -8.66
CA PHE A 60 -4.35 -10.53 -7.80
C PHE A 60 -3.23 -11.56 -7.66
N LEU A 61 -3.55 -12.85 -7.58
CA LEU A 61 -2.54 -13.91 -7.54
C LEU A 61 -1.71 -13.91 -8.82
N VAL A 62 -2.36 -13.83 -9.98
CA VAL A 62 -1.70 -13.79 -11.28
C VAL A 62 -0.77 -12.59 -11.38
N VAL A 63 -1.28 -11.38 -11.08
CA VAL A 63 -0.49 -10.14 -11.13
C VAL A 63 0.68 -10.18 -10.15
N GLY A 64 0.47 -10.66 -8.93
CA GLY A 64 1.51 -10.78 -7.91
C GLY A 64 2.63 -11.75 -8.33
N ILE A 65 2.28 -12.94 -8.83
CA ILE A 65 3.29 -13.92 -9.28
C ILE A 65 4.04 -13.42 -10.51
N VAL A 66 3.31 -12.94 -11.53
CA VAL A 66 3.94 -12.44 -12.76
C VAL A 66 4.85 -11.25 -12.46
N GLY A 67 4.39 -10.29 -11.65
CA GLY A 67 5.20 -9.15 -11.24
C GLY A 67 6.46 -9.57 -10.49
N LEU A 68 6.35 -10.51 -9.54
CA LEU A 68 7.51 -11.03 -8.82
C LEU A 68 8.50 -11.72 -9.76
N ILE A 69 8.04 -12.54 -10.70
CA ILE A 69 8.92 -13.18 -11.71
C ILE A 69 9.64 -12.10 -12.53
N LEU A 70 8.92 -11.08 -13.02
CA LEU A 70 9.49 -10.01 -13.83
C LEU A 70 10.51 -9.15 -13.07
N CYS A 71 10.41 -9.03 -11.74
CA CYS A 71 11.43 -8.36 -10.93
C CYS A 71 12.80 -9.06 -10.98
N TYR A 72 12.82 -10.39 -11.06
CA TYR A 72 14.05 -11.18 -11.07
C TYR A 72 14.48 -11.63 -12.47
N HIS A 73 13.57 -11.60 -13.45
CA HIS A 73 13.85 -12.06 -14.79
C HIS A 73 14.54 -10.99 -15.64
N GLY A 74 15.83 -11.19 -15.95
CA GLY A 74 16.55 -10.42 -16.97
C GLY A 74 16.60 -8.90 -16.75
N ASN A 75 16.41 -8.44 -15.50
CA ASN A 75 16.17 -7.04 -15.15
C ASN A 75 15.12 -6.36 -16.04
N TYR A 76 13.99 -7.02 -16.27
CA TYR A 76 12.93 -6.55 -17.18
C TYR A 76 12.44 -5.14 -16.84
N PHE A 77 12.23 -4.85 -15.56
CA PHE A 77 11.84 -3.52 -15.08
C PHE A 77 12.98 -2.50 -15.05
N ARG A 78 14.20 -2.90 -15.44
CA ARG A 78 15.42 -2.07 -15.41
C ARG A 78 15.66 -1.43 -14.05
N LEU A 79 15.38 -2.18 -12.98
CA LEU A 79 15.66 -1.77 -11.61
C LEU A 79 17.18 -1.68 -11.45
N SER A 80 17.64 -0.53 -10.99
CA SER A 80 19.07 -0.27 -10.82
C SER A 80 19.50 -0.34 -9.36
N LEU A 81 18.55 -0.20 -8.44
CA LEU A 81 18.81 -0.09 -7.00
C LEU A 81 18.31 -1.34 -6.26
N GLN A 82 19.10 -1.80 -5.29
CA GLN A 82 18.75 -2.97 -4.48
C GLN A 82 17.46 -2.73 -3.67
N GLY A 83 17.25 -1.49 -3.21
CA GLY A 83 16.03 -1.10 -2.49
C GLY A 83 14.77 -1.19 -3.34
N GLU A 84 14.85 -0.89 -4.64
CA GLU A 84 13.71 -1.03 -5.55
C GLU A 84 13.32 -2.49 -5.69
N LEU A 85 14.30 -3.39 -5.84
CA LEU A 85 14.03 -4.82 -5.92
C LEU A 85 13.35 -5.32 -4.63
N TRP A 86 13.82 -4.88 -3.46
CA TRP A 86 13.22 -5.26 -2.18
C TRP A 86 11.79 -4.73 -2.06
N GLY A 87 11.58 -3.46 -2.40
CA GLY A 87 10.27 -2.84 -2.44
C GLY A 87 9.32 -3.59 -3.38
N TRP A 88 9.67 -3.72 -4.66
CA TRP A 88 8.81 -4.38 -5.63
C TRP A 88 8.52 -5.84 -5.27
N SER A 89 9.50 -6.58 -4.72
CA SER A 89 9.26 -7.95 -4.25
C SER A 89 8.27 -8.01 -3.10
N ILE A 90 8.36 -7.12 -2.10
CA ILE A 90 7.41 -7.04 -0.99
C ILE A 90 6.02 -6.64 -1.51
N PHE A 91 5.94 -5.68 -2.42
CA PHE A 91 4.70 -5.26 -3.06
C PHE A 91 4.00 -6.42 -3.77
N PHE A 92 4.69 -7.10 -4.69
CA PHE A 92 4.10 -8.19 -5.47
C PHE A 92 3.77 -9.41 -4.62
N LEU A 93 4.59 -9.70 -3.59
CA LEU A 93 4.26 -10.73 -2.61
C LEU A 93 3.00 -10.37 -1.81
N GLY A 94 2.86 -9.10 -1.41
CA GLY A 94 1.65 -8.58 -0.78
C GLY A 94 0.43 -8.73 -1.69
N VAL A 95 0.53 -8.33 -2.95
CA VAL A 95 -0.54 -8.48 -3.96
C VAL A 95 -0.93 -9.95 -4.16
N ALA A 96 0.04 -10.86 -4.27
CA ALA A 96 -0.26 -12.29 -4.33
C ALA A 96 -0.96 -12.80 -3.06
N ALA A 97 -0.52 -12.32 -1.88
CA ALA A 97 -1.10 -12.67 -0.59
C ALA A 97 -2.52 -12.10 -0.39
N VAL A 98 -2.88 -10.96 -1.00
CA VAL A 98 -4.26 -10.43 -1.02
C VAL A 98 -5.22 -11.48 -1.56
N ALA A 99 -4.83 -12.23 -2.61
CA ALA A 99 -5.70 -13.24 -3.20
C ALA A 99 -6.16 -14.28 -2.17
N PHE A 100 -5.25 -14.73 -1.29
CA PHE A 100 -5.55 -15.71 -0.25
C PHE A 100 -6.26 -15.08 0.95
N GLY A 101 -5.77 -13.93 1.41
CA GLY A 101 -6.34 -13.21 2.55
C GLY A 101 -7.80 -12.80 2.33
N SER A 102 -8.05 -12.19 1.18
CA SER A 102 -9.38 -11.73 0.78
C SER A 102 -10.34 -12.88 0.54
N SER A 103 -9.88 -13.96 -0.12
CA SER A 103 -10.69 -15.16 -0.30
C SER A 103 -11.05 -15.80 1.04
N TYR A 104 -10.09 -15.89 1.98
CA TYR A 104 -10.32 -16.46 3.30
C TYR A 104 -11.36 -15.67 4.11
N TYR A 105 -11.30 -14.34 4.04
CA TYR A 105 -12.31 -13.44 4.60
C TYR A 105 -13.68 -13.66 3.95
N HIS A 106 -13.77 -13.58 2.62
CA HIS A 106 -15.05 -13.67 1.92
C HIS A 106 -15.71 -15.05 2.00
N LEU A 107 -14.96 -16.13 2.26
CA LEU A 107 -15.57 -17.45 2.52
C LEU A 107 -16.43 -17.48 3.78
N LYS A 108 -16.11 -16.67 4.80
CA LYS A 108 -16.93 -16.50 6.02
C LYS A 108 -16.57 -15.16 6.69
N PRO A 109 -17.20 -14.06 6.28
CA PRO A 109 -16.88 -12.72 6.78
C PRO A 109 -16.95 -12.66 8.31
N ASN A 110 -15.87 -12.15 8.91
CA ASN A 110 -15.79 -11.76 10.33
C ASN A 110 -14.48 -10.99 10.55
N ASP A 111 -14.39 -10.25 11.65
CA ASP A 111 -13.22 -9.44 11.97
C ASP A 111 -11.91 -10.21 12.12
N ALA A 112 -11.95 -11.46 12.60
CA ALA A 112 -10.75 -12.28 12.71
C ALA A 112 -10.16 -12.64 11.36
N ARG A 113 -11.02 -12.84 10.36
CA ARG A 113 -10.59 -13.10 8.98
C ARG A 113 -10.27 -11.82 8.22
N LEU A 114 -10.92 -10.71 8.55
CA LEU A 114 -10.67 -9.41 7.95
C LEU A 114 -9.23 -8.91 8.20
N VAL A 115 -8.60 -9.32 9.32
CA VAL A 115 -7.15 -9.13 9.54
C VAL A 115 -6.32 -9.66 8.36
N TRP A 116 -6.66 -10.84 7.87
CA TRP A 116 -5.91 -11.51 6.80
C TRP A 116 -6.17 -10.91 5.42
N ASP A 117 -7.28 -10.21 5.23
CA ASP A 117 -7.56 -9.43 4.03
C ASP A 117 -6.79 -8.09 4.04
N ARG A 118 -6.80 -7.40 5.19
CA ARG A 118 -6.13 -6.09 5.36
C ARG A 118 -4.61 -6.19 5.39
N LEU A 119 -4.05 -7.23 6.00
CA LEU A 119 -2.61 -7.37 6.21
C LEU A 119 -1.80 -7.37 4.91
N PRO A 120 -2.10 -8.22 3.92
CA PRO A 120 -1.41 -8.20 2.63
C PRO A 120 -1.55 -6.86 1.89
N MET A 121 -2.74 -6.25 1.96
CA MET A 121 -3.03 -4.97 1.32
C MET A 121 -2.17 -3.84 1.90
N THR A 122 -2.10 -3.76 3.24
CA THR A 122 -1.26 -2.77 3.93
C THR A 122 0.22 -2.96 3.65
N ILE A 123 0.70 -4.21 3.60
CA ILE A 123 2.09 -4.50 3.23
C ILE A 123 2.39 -4.01 1.80
N ALA A 124 1.48 -4.26 0.85
CA ALA A 124 1.64 -3.76 -0.50
C ALA A 124 1.65 -2.22 -0.56
N VAL A 125 0.71 -1.55 0.11
CA VAL A 125 0.61 -0.08 0.12
C VAL A 125 1.84 0.60 0.77
N THR A 126 2.30 0.08 1.91
CA THR A 126 3.49 0.63 2.58
C THR A 126 4.76 0.39 1.79
N SER A 127 4.83 -0.74 1.09
CA SER A 127 5.94 -1.07 0.21
C SER A 127 6.00 -0.17 -1.03
N ILE A 128 4.88 0.04 -1.73
CA ILE A 128 4.86 0.94 -2.89
C ILE A 128 5.15 2.40 -2.48
N MET A 129 4.70 2.84 -1.30
CA MET A 129 5.09 4.15 -0.76
C MET A 129 6.61 4.26 -0.61
N ALA A 130 7.28 3.23 -0.09
CA ALA A 130 8.74 3.22 0.03
C ALA A 130 9.45 3.26 -1.33
N ILE A 131 8.92 2.55 -2.33
CA ILE A 131 9.44 2.61 -3.72
C ILE A 131 9.37 4.03 -4.27
N PHE A 132 8.25 4.74 -4.05
CA PHE A 132 8.12 6.14 -4.47
C PHE A 132 9.10 7.08 -3.73
N ILE A 133 9.40 6.80 -2.46
CA ILE A 133 10.45 7.54 -1.73
C ILE A 133 11.83 7.28 -2.34
N ILE A 134 12.14 6.03 -2.73
CA ILE A 134 13.40 5.70 -3.42
C ILE A 134 13.50 6.49 -4.72
N GLU A 135 12.44 6.48 -5.52
CA GLU A 135 12.45 7.04 -6.87
C GLU A 135 12.43 8.57 -6.90
N ARG A 136 11.74 9.21 -5.93
CA ARG A 136 11.51 10.67 -5.95
C ARG A 136 12.35 11.46 -4.96
N ILE A 137 12.78 10.84 -3.85
CA ILE A 137 13.58 11.51 -2.82
C ILE A 137 15.04 11.10 -2.93
N ASP A 138 15.37 9.87 -2.53
CA ASP A 138 16.69 9.26 -2.68
C ASP A 138 16.68 7.77 -2.30
N GLU A 139 17.63 7.01 -2.86
CA GLU A 139 17.80 5.58 -2.61
C GLU A 139 17.91 5.24 -1.11
N LYS A 140 18.76 5.96 -0.39
CA LYS A 140 19.09 5.62 1.00
C LYS A 140 17.88 5.82 1.91
N THR A 141 17.25 6.98 1.84
CA THR A 141 16.04 7.27 2.62
C THR A 141 14.93 6.29 2.26
N GLY A 142 14.69 6.04 0.97
CA GLY A 142 13.65 5.13 0.53
C GLY A 142 13.88 3.68 0.98
N THR A 143 15.10 3.16 0.82
CA THR A 143 15.45 1.79 1.25
C THR A 143 15.33 1.64 2.77
N THR A 144 15.82 2.62 3.54
CA THR A 144 15.68 2.61 5.00
C THR A 144 14.23 2.79 5.46
N SER A 145 13.35 3.38 4.63
CA SER A 145 11.93 3.57 4.95
C SER A 145 11.07 2.32 4.78
N ILE A 146 11.53 1.30 4.04
CA ILE A 146 10.78 0.06 3.79
C ILE A 146 10.38 -0.60 5.12
N ILE A 147 11.36 -0.86 5.98
CA ILE A 147 11.14 -1.53 7.26
C ILE A 147 10.17 -0.75 8.16
N PRO A 148 10.42 0.54 8.50
CA PRO A 148 9.53 1.26 9.39
C PRO A 148 8.12 1.45 8.81
N LEU A 149 7.96 1.64 7.49
CA LEU A 149 6.63 1.75 6.88
C LEU A 149 5.86 0.43 6.96
N VAL A 150 6.50 -0.70 6.61
CA VAL A 150 5.86 -2.02 6.70
C VAL A 150 5.52 -2.36 8.14
N VAL A 151 6.44 -2.11 9.09
CA VAL A 151 6.19 -2.32 10.53
C VAL A 151 5.05 -1.44 11.02
N ALA A 152 5.01 -0.16 10.66
CA ALA A 152 3.90 0.74 11.00
C ALA A 152 2.56 0.21 10.44
N GLY A 153 2.57 -0.33 9.22
CA GLY A 153 1.41 -0.98 8.62
C GLY A 153 0.94 -2.21 9.41
N ILE A 154 1.84 -3.12 9.76
CA ILE A 154 1.51 -4.30 10.58
C ILE A 154 0.98 -3.87 11.96
N LEU A 155 1.66 -2.93 12.62
CA LEU A 155 1.25 -2.40 13.91
C LEU A 155 -0.11 -1.72 13.86
N SER A 156 -0.47 -1.04 12.76
CA SER A 156 -1.80 -0.44 12.59
C SER A 156 -2.92 -1.47 12.62
N ILE A 157 -2.69 -2.66 12.05
CA ILE A 157 -3.65 -3.77 12.02
C ILE A 157 -3.68 -4.49 13.36
N LEU A 158 -2.51 -4.73 13.98
CA LEU A 158 -2.44 -5.33 15.31
C LEU A 158 -3.10 -4.42 16.36
N TYR A 159 -2.92 -3.10 16.23
CA TYR A 159 -3.60 -2.11 17.04
C TYR A 159 -5.10 -2.27 16.88
N TRP A 160 -5.63 -2.23 15.66
CA TRP A 160 -7.07 -2.45 15.41
C TRP A 160 -7.56 -3.80 15.97
N ARG A 161 -6.82 -4.89 15.75
CA ARG A 161 -7.21 -6.24 16.20
C ARG A 161 -7.22 -6.40 17.72
N GLN A 162 -6.19 -5.92 18.40
CA GLN A 162 -6.11 -5.95 19.86
C GLN A 162 -7.10 -4.96 20.48
N ALA A 163 -7.34 -3.84 19.80
CA ALA A 163 -8.33 -2.84 20.15
C ALA A 163 -9.77 -3.37 20.02
N TYR A 164 -10.05 -4.41 19.23
CA TYR A 164 -11.39 -5.02 19.18
C TYR A 164 -11.94 -5.38 20.58
N HIS A 165 -11.07 -5.62 21.57
CA HIS A 165 -11.46 -5.87 22.96
C HIS A 165 -11.46 -4.63 23.88
N PHE A 166 -10.83 -3.51 23.49
CA PHE A 166 -10.61 -2.37 24.39
C PHE A 166 -10.75 -0.96 23.76
N PHE A 167 -10.42 -0.77 22.48
CA PHE A 167 -10.27 0.55 21.85
C PHE A 167 -10.87 0.69 20.42
N ASP A 168 -11.41 -0.38 19.83
CA ASP A 168 -11.97 -0.51 18.45
C ASP A 168 -11.78 0.74 17.55
N ASP A 169 -10.56 0.94 17.03
CA ASP A 169 -10.22 2.17 16.30
C ASP A 169 -9.46 1.85 15.01
N LEU A 170 -10.12 2.14 13.88
CA LEU A 170 -9.59 1.94 12.53
C LEU A 170 -8.64 3.05 12.07
N ARG A 171 -8.59 4.20 12.74
CA ARG A 171 -7.87 5.38 12.22
C ARG A 171 -6.42 5.12 11.83
N PRO A 172 -5.60 4.40 12.63
CA PRO A 172 -4.22 4.11 12.22
C PRO A 172 -4.14 3.33 10.93
N TYR A 173 -4.99 2.32 10.76
CA TYR A 173 -5.07 1.52 9.53
C TYR A 173 -5.53 2.38 8.35
N ALA A 174 -6.59 3.18 8.54
CA ALA A 174 -7.11 4.07 7.51
C ALA A 174 -6.05 5.08 7.03
N LEU A 175 -5.25 5.64 7.94
CA LEU A 175 -4.16 6.55 7.57
C LEU A 175 -3.10 5.84 6.74
N VAL A 176 -2.66 4.64 7.15
CA VAL A 176 -1.69 3.86 6.38
C VAL A 176 -2.21 3.51 4.98
N GLN A 177 -3.51 3.25 4.85
CA GLN A 177 -4.13 2.89 3.58
C GLN A 177 -4.36 4.10 2.64
N PHE A 178 -4.92 5.19 3.17
CA PHE A 178 -5.39 6.31 2.36
C PHE A 178 -4.38 7.44 2.17
N VAL A 179 -3.44 7.65 3.11
CA VAL A 179 -2.41 8.69 2.95
C VAL A 179 -1.54 8.42 1.72
N PRO A 180 -1.04 7.20 1.45
CA PRO A 180 -0.29 6.91 0.23
C PRO A 180 -1.10 7.16 -1.04
N CYS A 181 -2.41 6.92 -1.03
CA CYS A 181 -3.29 7.20 -2.18
C CYS A 181 -3.31 8.68 -2.58
N ILE A 182 -3.00 9.60 -1.65
CA ILE A 182 -2.91 11.04 -1.91
C ILE A 182 -1.45 11.46 -2.15
N VAL A 183 -0.54 10.99 -1.30
CA VAL A 183 0.86 11.39 -1.32
C VAL A 183 1.57 10.88 -2.57
N ILE A 184 1.30 9.65 -3.03
CA ILE A 184 1.93 9.09 -4.24
C ILE A 184 1.62 9.95 -5.47
N PRO A 185 0.34 10.26 -5.80
CA PRO A 185 0.04 11.19 -6.89
C PRO A 185 0.68 12.57 -6.73
N LEU A 186 0.67 13.14 -5.52
CA LEU A 186 1.28 14.45 -5.28
C LEU A 186 2.79 14.42 -5.52
N MET A 187 3.51 13.41 -5.01
CA MET A 187 4.93 13.21 -5.28
C MET A 187 5.19 13.04 -6.78
N ALA A 188 4.33 12.28 -7.47
CA ALA A 188 4.50 12.02 -8.89
C ALA A 188 4.32 13.28 -9.76
N ILE A 189 3.49 14.23 -9.34
CA ILE A 189 3.24 15.51 -10.01
C ILE A 189 4.29 16.57 -9.64
N LEU A 190 4.64 16.68 -8.36
CA LEU A 190 5.45 17.78 -7.83
C LEU A 190 6.96 17.51 -7.89
N MET A 191 7.37 16.24 -7.97
CA MET A 191 8.77 15.85 -7.88
C MET A 191 9.25 15.21 -9.19
N PRO A 192 10.43 15.57 -9.71
CA PRO A 192 10.96 14.98 -10.92
C PRO A 192 11.22 13.47 -10.73
N PRO A 193 10.87 12.62 -11.71
CA PRO A 193 11.19 11.20 -11.64
C PRO A 193 12.68 10.94 -11.87
N MET A 194 13.23 9.92 -11.22
CA MET A 194 14.58 9.42 -11.49
C MET A 194 14.69 8.75 -12.88
N TYR A 195 13.62 8.07 -13.32
CA TYR A 195 13.58 7.39 -14.61
C TYR A 195 12.72 8.13 -15.63
N THR A 196 13.21 8.22 -16.87
CA THR A 196 12.53 8.83 -18.02
C THR A 196 11.14 8.24 -18.31
N HIS A 197 10.90 6.99 -17.90
CA HIS A 197 9.63 6.29 -18.10
C HIS A 197 8.70 6.26 -16.88
N SER A 198 9.06 6.86 -15.75
CA SER A 198 8.19 6.81 -14.56
C SER A 198 6.88 7.58 -14.75
N SER A 199 6.86 8.58 -15.64
CA SER A 199 5.63 9.28 -16.01
C SER A 199 4.59 8.34 -16.66
N TYR A 200 4.99 7.26 -17.34
CA TYR A 200 4.03 6.33 -17.96
C TYR A 200 3.12 5.60 -16.94
N TRP A 201 3.53 5.49 -15.67
CA TRP A 201 2.65 4.97 -14.61
C TRP A 201 1.45 5.89 -14.36
N LEU A 202 1.66 7.21 -14.41
CA LEU A 202 0.56 8.18 -14.37
C LEU A 202 -0.33 8.08 -15.61
N TRP A 203 0.25 7.80 -16.78
CA TRP A 203 -0.51 7.61 -18.02
C TRP A 203 -1.39 6.35 -18.00
N ALA A 204 -0.94 5.29 -17.32
CA ALA A 204 -1.75 4.09 -17.08
C ALA A 204 -2.86 4.34 -16.04
N ALA A 205 -2.68 5.29 -15.12
CA ALA A 205 -3.64 5.63 -14.05
C ALA A 205 -4.65 6.73 -14.41
N GLY A 206 -4.39 7.60 -15.40
CA GLY A 206 -5.34 8.64 -15.82
C GLY A 206 -4.70 9.73 -16.69
N LYS A 207 -5.33 10.06 -17.82
CA LYS A 207 -4.78 10.96 -18.85
C LYS A 207 -4.54 12.41 -18.38
N SER A 208 -3.39 12.91 -18.87
CA SER A 208 -3.12 14.25 -19.40
C SER A 208 -2.67 15.36 -18.44
N PHE A 209 -1.34 15.55 -18.33
CA PHE A 209 -0.77 16.91 -18.25
C PHE A 209 0.43 17.06 -19.20
N ARG A 210 0.45 18.26 -19.80
CA ARG A 210 1.21 18.73 -20.96
C ARG A 210 2.71 18.43 -20.87
N HIS A 211 3.24 17.73 -21.87
CA HIS A 211 4.67 17.76 -22.17
C HIS A 211 5.05 19.17 -22.63
N GLN A 212 5.98 19.80 -21.93
CA GLN A 212 6.75 20.90 -22.47
C GLN A 212 8.20 20.41 -22.55
N ILE A 213 8.52 19.82 -23.69
CA ILE A 213 9.89 19.51 -24.08
C ILE A 213 10.50 20.86 -24.50
N PRO A 214 11.59 21.34 -23.87
CA PRO A 214 12.34 22.45 -24.43
C PRO A 214 13.02 21.96 -25.70
N CYS A 215 12.74 22.59 -26.83
CA CYS A 215 13.56 22.44 -28.03
C CYS A 215 14.83 23.25 -27.83
N GLU A 216 15.99 22.60 -28.05
CA GLU A 216 17.23 23.27 -28.45
C GLU A 216 17.08 23.89 -29.85
#